data_AF-A0A954I2X4-F1
#
_entry.id   AF-A0A954I2X4-F1
#
_cell.length_a   1.000
_cell.length_b   1.000
_cell.length_c   1.000
_cell.angle_alpha   90.00
_cell.angle_beta   90.00
_cell.angle_gamma   90.00
#
_symmetry.space_group_name_H-M   'P 1'
#
loop_
_entity.id
_entity.type
_entity.pdbx_description
1 polymer ?
#
loop_
_entity_poly.entity_id
_entity_poly.type
_entity_poly.pdbx_seq_one_letter_code
_entity_poly.pdbx_strand_id
1 'polypeptide(L)'
;MTRPKKHLPLIRRHLRRPRRKRTHRTTRRPILRFSPTAWAKLMSLRDLGPTEVGGFGITDADDLLFVREFALIPQRCTEVTVAFEDAAVAEFFEEQVDLGRRPEQFARIWVHTHPGECPLPSGVDVETFERVFGRCDWSVMFILAQGGESYAQLHWRRGGPAAFRMQVTVDYSRPFPAAEFSRWEAEYRACVTPSEQLHQRLWFDDEFQGGDWSLPAFAPRADDLFPPEAELVGTSADSNSTPLTEALTP
;
A
#
# COMPACT_ATOMS: atom_id res chain seq x y z
N MET A 1 -27.36 -80.37 18.01
CA MET A 1 -27.61 -79.07 17.35
C MET A 1 -27.83 -78.08 18.49
N THR A 2 -27.04 -77.02 18.70
CA THR A 2 -27.02 -75.79 17.91
C THR A 2 -25.77 -74.98 18.29
N ARG A 3 -24.94 -74.55 17.33
CA ARG A 3 -23.83 -73.61 17.57
C ARG A 3 -24.37 -72.18 17.61
N PRO A 4 -24.10 -71.36 18.64
CA PRO A 4 -24.46 -69.94 18.60
C PRO A 4 -23.41 -69.15 17.78
N LYS A 5 -23.91 -68.29 16.89
CA LYS A 5 -23.13 -67.40 16.03
C LYS A 5 -22.57 -66.22 16.85
N LYS A 6 -21.31 -65.89 16.60
CA LYS A 6 -20.58 -64.73 17.13
C LYS A 6 -21.20 -63.44 16.61
N HIS A 7 -21.42 -62.44 17.47
CA HIS A 7 -21.43 -61.03 17.07
C HIS A 7 -21.00 -60.13 18.24
N LEU A 8 -19.94 -59.36 17.99
CA LEU A 8 -19.49 -58.17 18.72
C LEU A 8 -19.19 -57.11 17.62
N PRO A 9 -19.11 -55.81 17.91
CA PRO A 9 -20.01 -54.94 18.67
C PRO A 9 -20.51 -53.77 17.78
N LEU A 10 -21.69 -53.19 18.05
CA LEU A 10 -22.15 -51.99 17.35
C LEU A 10 -21.57 -50.70 17.95
N ILE A 11 -20.53 -50.20 17.29
CA ILE A 11 -20.29 -48.81 16.86
C ILE A 11 -20.40 -47.70 17.93
N ARG A 12 -19.22 -47.18 18.31
CA ARG A 12 -19.00 -45.85 18.92
C ARG A 12 -19.69 -44.76 18.08
N ARG A 13 -20.81 -44.25 18.59
CA ARG A 13 -21.51 -43.08 18.08
C ARG A 13 -20.56 -41.87 18.15
N HIS A 14 -19.95 -41.53 17.02
CA HIS A 14 -19.10 -40.36 16.90
C HIS A 14 -19.95 -39.11 17.12
N LEU A 15 -19.59 -38.35 18.16
CA LEU A 15 -19.99 -36.95 18.35
C LEU A 15 -19.63 -36.19 17.07
N ARG A 16 -20.61 -36.01 16.18
CA ARG A 16 -20.49 -35.08 15.06
C ARG A 16 -20.45 -33.68 15.67
N ARG A 17 -19.23 -33.19 15.96
CA ARG A 17 -18.99 -31.77 16.19
C ARG A 17 -19.63 -31.01 15.02
N PRO A 18 -20.51 -30.03 15.28
CA PRO A 18 -21.09 -29.24 14.20
C PRO A 18 -19.92 -28.58 13.46
N ARG A 19 -19.89 -28.81 12.15
CA ARG A 19 -18.92 -28.20 11.24
C ARG A 19 -19.19 -26.70 11.31
N ARG A 20 -18.42 -25.98 12.12
CA ARG A 20 -18.50 -24.52 12.27
C ARG A 20 -18.40 -23.97 10.85
N LYS A 21 -19.52 -23.45 10.32
CA LYS A 21 -19.52 -22.79 9.00
C LYS A 21 -18.46 -21.70 9.14
N ARG A 22 -17.32 -21.87 8.46
CA ARG A 22 -16.36 -20.78 8.28
C ARG A 22 -17.19 -19.73 7.57
N THR A 23 -17.67 -18.73 8.31
CA THR A 23 -18.12 -17.48 7.73
C THR A 23 -17.01 -17.09 6.78
N HIS A 24 -17.33 -16.97 5.50
CA HIS A 24 -16.40 -16.46 4.51
C HIS A 24 -16.02 -15.08 5.05
N ARG A 25 -14.86 -14.97 5.72
CA ARG A 25 -14.22 -13.68 5.98
C ARG A 25 -14.11 -13.10 4.59
N THR A 26 -14.95 -12.12 4.27
CA THR A 26 -14.69 -11.23 3.15
C THR A 26 -13.37 -10.58 3.51
N THR A 27 -12.27 -11.15 3.05
CA THR A 27 -10.92 -10.60 3.26
C THR A 27 -10.94 -9.26 2.56
N ARG A 28 -11.24 -8.20 3.31
CA ARG A 28 -11.18 -6.84 2.79
C ARG A 28 -9.74 -6.65 2.32
N ARG A 29 -9.59 -6.27 1.05
CA ARG A 29 -8.27 -5.94 0.51
C ARG A 29 -7.69 -4.82 1.38
N PRO A 30 -6.41 -4.89 1.76
CA PRO A 30 -5.78 -3.78 2.48
C PRO A 30 -5.92 -2.49 1.65
N ILE A 31 -6.00 -1.35 2.33
CA ILE A 31 -6.25 -0.06 1.70
C ILE A 31 -5.00 0.81 1.89
N LEU A 32 -4.39 1.22 0.78
CA LEU A 32 -3.38 2.28 0.77
C LEU A 32 -4.11 3.62 0.71
N ARG A 33 -3.85 4.49 1.67
CA ARG A 33 -4.46 5.82 1.76
C ARG A 33 -3.42 6.89 1.47
N PHE A 34 -3.82 7.94 0.77
CA PHE A 34 -3.00 9.13 0.58
C PHE A 34 -3.63 10.33 1.28
N SER A 35 -2.79 11.21 1.83
CA SER A 35 -3.23 12.55 2.18
C SER A 35 -3.65 13.30 0.91
N PRO A 36 -4.60 14.26 1.00
CA PRO A 36 -5.02 15.04 -0.16
C PRO A 36 -3.86 15.80 -0.80
N THR A 37 -2.93 16.31 0.02
CA THR A 37 -1.75 17.02 -0.47
C THR A 37 -0.75 16.08 -1.17
N ALA A 38 -0.51 14.88 -0.64
CA ALA A 38 0.37 13.90 -1.29
C ALA A 38 -0.20 13.44 -2.64
N TRP A 39 -1.52 13.19 -2.68
CA TRP A 39 -2.22 12.84 -3.91
C TRP A 39 -2.17 13.98 -4.94
N ALA A 40 -2.44 15.21 -4.52
CA ALA A 40 -2.37 16.38 -5.40
C ALA A 40 -0.96 16.64 -5.92
N LYS A 41 0.07 16.51 -5.08
CA LYS A 41 1.48 16.60 -5.49
C LYS A 41 1.78 15.56 -6.56
N LEU A 42 1.39 14.29 -6.34
CA LEU A 42 1.66 13.22 -7.29
C LEU A 42 0.99 13.45 -8.65
N MET A 43 -0.29 13.84 -8.65
CA MET A 43 -1.00 14.21 -9.89
C MET A 43 -0.32 15.38 -10.61
N SER A 44 0.07 16.41 -9.86
CA SER A 44 0.76 17.57 -10.42
C SER A 44 2.08 17.16 -11.08
N LEU A 45 2.91 16.35 -10.40
CA LEU A 45 4.22 15.94 -10.91
C LEU A 45 4.10 15.07 -12.17
N ARG A 46 3.14 14.13 -12.18
CA ARG A 46 2.82 13.30 -13.34
C ARG A 46 2.53 14.13 -14.59
N ASP A 47 1.82 15.24 -14.43
CA ASP A 47 1.31 16.05 -15.55
C ASP A 47 2.32 17.13 -16.02
N LEU A 48 3.48 17.25 -15.38
CA LEU A 48 4.51 18.26 -15.73
C LEU A 48 5.38 17.86 -16.94
N GLY A 49 5.41 16.59 -17.32
CA GLY A 49 6.25 16.12 -18.42
C GLY A 49 5.79 14.79 -19.02
N PRO A 50 6.47 14.34 -20.09
CA PRO A 50 6.10 13.13 -20.82
C PRO A 50 6.67 11.84 -20.22
N THR A 51 7.51 11.94 -19.18
CA THR A 51 8.20 10.80 -18.59
C THR A 51 7.47 10.25 -17.38
N GLU A 52 7.87 9.07 -16.92
CA GLU A 52 7.55 8.63 -15.57
C GLU A 52 8.13 9.58 -14.51
N VAL A 53 7.55 9.52 -13.31
CA VAL A 53 8.06 10.14 -12.10
C VAL A 53 7.99 9.10 -11.00
N GLY A 54 9.08 8.87 -10.28
CA GLY A 54 9.17 7.95 -9.16
C GLY A 54 9.53 8.62 -7.84
N GLY A 55 9.25 7.96 -6.73
CA GLY A 55 9.66 8.40 -5.41
C GLY A 55 9.16 7.48 -4.31
N PHE A 56 9.16 8.01 -3.09
CA PHE A 56 8.80 7.26 -1.89
C PHE A 56 7.58 7.85 -1.19
N GLY A 57 6.70 6.98 -0.69
CA GLY A 57 5.65 7.36 0.25
C GLY A 57 6.18 7.44 1.68
N ILE A 58 6.03 8.60 2.32
CA ILE A 58 6.36 8.81 3.73
C ILE A 58 5.08 8.67 4.57
N THR A 59 5.20 7.95 5.68
CA THR A 59 4.11 7.60 6.59
C THR A 59 4.47 7.90 8.05
N ASP A 60 3.46 7.90 8.92
CA ASP A 60 3.64 7.98 10.36
C ASP A 60 3.79 6.57 10.95
N ALA A 61 4.51 6.44 12.07
CA ALA A 61 4.90 5.13 12.63
C ALA A 61 3.72 4.26 13.09
N ASP A 62 2.58 4.89 13.40
CA ASP A 62 1.34 4.26 13.84
C ASP A 62 0.38 3.93 12.69
N ASP A 63 0.68 4.36 11.46
CA ASP A 63 -0.19 4.18 10.30
C ASP A 63 0.61 4.09 8.99
N LEU A 64 1.30 2.96 8.83
CA LEU A 64 2.22 2.72 7.70
C LEU A 64 1.53 2.52 6.34
N LEU A 65 0.20 2.51 6.28
CA LEU A 65 -0.56 2.47 5.02
C LEU A 65 -1.23 3.81 4.70
N PHE A 66 -0.90 4.87 5.45
CA PHE A 66 -1.30 6.23 5.16
C PHE A 66 -0.08 7.05 4.70
N VAL A 67 0.02 7.27 3.39
CA VAL A 67 1.02 8.12 2.77
C VAL A 67 0.67 9.58 3.06
N ARG A 68 1.34 10.16 4.05
CA ARG A 68 1.19 11.56 4.43
C ARG A 68 1.86 12.48 3.41
N GLU A 69 2.97 12.05 2.84
CA GLU A 69 3.82 12.86 1.96
C GLU A 69 4.47 11.99 0.87
N PHE A 70 4.64 12.56 -0.33
CA PHE A 70 5.39 11.95 -1.42
C PHE A 70 6.74 12.65 -1.56
N ALA A 71 7.82 11.88 -1.38
CA ALA A 71 9.19 12.34 -1.56
C ALA A 71 9.65 12.08 -3.00
N LEU A 72 9.91 13.16 -3.73
CA LEU A 72 10.55 13.11 -5.04
C LEU A 72 12.07 13.23 -4.81
N ILE A 73 12.85 12.34 -5.42
CA ILE A 73 14.31 12.39 -5.34
C ILE A 73 14.92 12.51 -6.74
N PRO A 74 16.14 13.05 -6.88
CA PRO A 74 16.87 13.09 -8.14
C PRO A 74 16.85 11.75 -8.90
N GLN A 75 16.48 11.83 -10.17
CA GLN A 75 16.17 10.69 -11.01
C GLN A 75 16.28 10.99 -12.50
N ARG A 76 16.55 9.93 -13.26
CA ARG A 76 16.52 9.92 -14.71
C ARG A 76 15.31 9.13 -15.18
N CYS A 77 14.54 9.68 -16.11
CA CYS A 77 13.26 9.10 -16.50
C CYS A 77 13.15 8.97 -18.02
N THR A 78 12.51 7.88 -18.45
CA THR A 78 11.95 7.71 -19.79
C THR A 78 10.42 7.67 -19.68
N GLU A 79 9.74 7.46 -20.80
CA GLU A 79 8.28 7.27 -20.82
C GLU A 79 7.79 5.99 -20.10
N VAL A 80 8.70 5.05 -19.79
CA VAL A 80 8.35 3.70 -19.32
C VAL A 80 9.23 3.21 -18.16
N THR A 81 10.15 4.04 -17.67
CA THR A 81 11.07 3.67 -16.60
C THR A 81 11.60 4.90 -15.88
N VAL A 82 11.61 4.86 -14.56
CA VAL A 82 12.38 5.76 -13.68
C VAL A 82 13.72 5.12 -13.32
N ALA A 83 14.75 5.91 -12.96
CA ALA A 83 16.00 5.48 -12.34
C ALA A 83 16.46 6.51 -11.31
N PHE A 84 16.53 6.14 -10.03
CA PHE A 84 17.01 7.05 -8.98
C PHE A 84 18.53 7.19 -9.03
N GLU A 85 19.05 8.38 -8.71
CA GLU A 85 20.48 8.57 -8.56
C GLU A 85 20.96 8.03 -7.20
N ASP A 86 22.01 7.19 -7.19
CA ASP A 86 22.46 6.49 -5.97
C ASP A 86 22.79 7.44 -4.81
N ALA A 87 23.45 8.57 -5.11
CA ALA A 87 23.78 9.59 -4.12
C ALA A 87 22.51 10.22 -3.50
N ALA A 88 21.48 10.44 -4.32
CA ALA A 88 20.21 10.99 -3.86
C ALA A 88 19.41 10.00 -2.99
N VAL A 89 19.49 8.70 -3.29
CA VAL A 89 18.92 7.67 -2.41
C VAL A 89 19.64 7.68 -1.07
N ALA A 90 20.97 7.69 -1.06
CA ALA A 90 21.74 7.72 0.19
C ALA A 90 21.42 8.96 1.04
N GLU A 91 21.45 10.15 0.43
CA GLU A 91 21.12 11.42 1.09
C GLU A 91 19.69 11.40 1.66
N PHE A 92 18.71 10.95 0.87
CA PHE A 92 17.34 10.80 1.36
C PHE A 92 17.26 9.88 2.59
N PHE A 93 17.93 8.73 2.56
CA PHE A 93 17.90 7.80 3.70
C PHE A 93 18.53 8.40 4.96
N GLU A 94 19.65 9.08 4.83
CA GLU A 94 20.31 9.78 5.94
C GLU A 94 19.40 10.87 6.52
N GLU A 95 18.83 11.73 5.68
CA GLU A 95 17.90 12.77 6.10
C GLU A 95 16.70 12.20 6.85
N GLN A 96 16.10 11.10 6.37
CA GLN A 96 14.96 10.49 7.05
C GLN A 96 15.35 9.90 8.41
N VAL A 97 16.54 9.33 8.54
CA VAL A 97 17.08 8.82 9.81
C VAL A 97 17.36 9.95 10.79
N ASP A 98 17.93 11.07 10.33
CA ASP A 98 18.17 12.26 11.15
C ASP A 98 16.85 12.88 11.65
N LEU A 99 15.78 12.75 10.87
CA LEU A 99 14.41 13.10 11.27
C LEU A 99 13.78 12.07 12.24
N GLY A 100 14.54 11.07 12.67
CA GLY A 100 14.12 10.04 13.63
C GLY A 100 13.17 8.99 13.04
N ARG A 101 13.05 8.90 11.71
CA ARG A 101 12.17 7.94 11.05
C ARG A 101 12.83 6.58 10.90
N ARG A 102 12.01 5.54 10.93
CA ARG A 102 12.43 4.17 10.66
C ARG A 102 12.22 3.85 9.18
N PRO A 103 12.99 2.90 8.57
CA PRO A 103 12.84 2.54 7.16
C PRO A 103 11.41 2.14 6.77
N GLU A 104 10.64 1.53 7.67
CA GLU A 104 9.23 1.22 7.43
C GLU A 104 8.33 2.43 7.15
N GLN A 105 8.74 3.61 7.60
CA GLN A 105 7.99 4.84 7.41
C GLN A 105 8.24 5.49 6.05
N PHE A 106 9.41 5.29 5.43
CA PHE A 106 9.82 6.07 4.25
C PHE A 106 10.42 5.24 3.10
N ALA A 107 10.80 3.98 3.34
CA ALA A 107 11.53 3.15 2.37
C ALA A 107 10.75 1.90 1.93
N ARG A 108 9.46 1.79 2.25
CA ARG A 108 8.64 0.60 1.95
C ARG A 108 7.57 0.82 0.89
N ILE A 109 7.21 2.06 0.61
CA ILE A 109 6.18 2.39 -0.37
C ILE A 109 6.85 3.06 -1.55
N TRP A 110 7.07 2.30 -2.61
CA TRP A 110 7.56 2.83 -3.87
C TRP A 110 6.37 3.32 -4.69
N VAL A 111 6.44 4.57 -5.13
CA VAL A 111 5.42 5.24 -5.91
C VAL A 111 6.06 5.63 -7.24
N HIS A 112 5.44 5.25 -8.37
CA HIS A 112 5.77 5.83 -9.66
C HIS A 112 4.52 6.16 -10.47
N THR A 113 4.69 6.90 -11.56
CA THR A 113 3.60 7.34 -12.42
C THR A 113 3.80 6.82 -13.83
N HIS A 114 2.72 6.47 -14.50
CA HIS A 114 2.75 6.21 -15.94
C HIS A 114 2.17 7.42 -16.68
N PRO A 115 2.87 7.95 -17.70
CA PRO A 115 2.36 9.02 -18.54
C PRO A 115 1.20 8.54 -19.45
N GLY A 116 1.00 7.23 -19.60
CA GLY A 116 -0.18 6.66 -20.26
C GLY A 116 -1.36 6.38 -19.33
N GLU A 117 -2.45 5.82 -19.86
CA GLU A 117 -3.67 5.49 -19.11
C GLU A 117 -3.62 4.14 -18.37
N CYS A 118 -2.60 3.31 -18.63
CA CYS A 118 -2.50 1.99 -18.01
C CYS A 118 -1.78 2.07 -16.65
N PRO A 119 -2.43 1.70 -15.53
CA PRO A 119 -1.78 1.68 -14.22
C PRO A 119 -1.09 0.34 -13.93
N LEU A 120 -1.13 -0.65 -14.84
CA LEU A 120 -0.59 -1.98 -14.56
C LEU A 120 0.94 -1.96 -14.67
N PRO A 121 1.65 -2.67 -13.77
CA PRO A 121 3.10 -2.74 -13.83
C PRO A 121 3.56 -3.44 -15.11
N SER A 122 4.60 -2.89 -15.71
CA SER A 122 5.38 -3.52 -16.76
C SER A 122 6.30 -4.62 -16.20
N GLY A 123 6.97 -5.35 -17.10
CA GLY A 123 8.00 -6.30 -16.68
C GLY A 123 9.19 -5.63 -15.97
N VAL A 124 9.53 -4.40 -16.39
CA VAL A 124 10.61 -3.61 -15.79
C VAL A 124 10.25 -3.20 -14.36
N ASP A 125 8.99 -2.84 -14.11
CA ASP A 125 8.53 -2.45 -12.77
C ASP A 125 8.58 -3.62 -11.80
N VAL A 126 8.14 -4.81 -12.25
CA VAL A 126 8.18 -6.03 -11.45
C VAL A 126 9.62 -6.43 -11.13
N GLU A 127 10.52 -6.41 -12.12
CA GLU A 127 11.93 -6.73 -11.92
C GLU A 127 12.62 -5.75 -10.98
N THR A 128 12.42 -4.44 -11.20
CA THR A 128 12.94 -3.37 -10.36
C THR A 128 12.46 -3.52 -8.92
N PHE A 129 11.17 -3.77 -8.74
CA PHE A 129 10.59 -3.93 -7.42
C PHE A 129 11.12 -5.16 -6.69
N GLU A 130 11.20 -6.31 -7.35
CA GLU A 130 11.73 -7.52 -6.72
C GLU A 130 13.22 -7.38 -6.39
N ARG A 131 14.01 -6.74 -7.26
CA ARG A 131 15.43 -6.49 -7.00
C ARG A 131 15.66 -5.59 -5.79
N VAL A 132 14.89 -4.52 -5.67
CA VAL A 132 15.11 -3.47 -4.64
C VAL A 132 14.34 -3.76 -3.35
N PHE A 133 13.07 -4.10 -3.47
CA PHE A 133 12.16 -4.28 -2.32
C PHE A 133 11.89 -5.74 -1.99
N GLY A 134 12.34 -6.68 -2.81
CA GLY A 134 12.19 -8.13 -2.58
C GLY A 134 13.03 -8.69 -1.43
N ARG A 135 13.69 -7.86 -0.62
CA ARG A 135 14.27 -8.31 0.67
C ARG A 135 13.56 -7.71 1.88
N CYS A 136 12.60 -6.81 1.65
CA CYS A 136 11.84 -6.18 2.72
C CYS A 136 10.84 -7.18 3.33
N ASP A 137 10.60 -7.07 4.64
CA ASP A 137 9.54 -7.85 5.31
C ASP A 137 8.16 -7.58 4.69
N TRP A 138 7.94 -6.33 4.30
CA TRP A 138 6.80 -5.86 3.53
C TRP A 138 7.21 -4.67 2.66
N SER A 139 6.52 -4.49 1.54
CA SER A 139 6.70 -3.35 0.66
C SER A 139 5.47 -3.16 -0.23
N VAL A 140 5.27 -1.95 -0.73
CA VAL A 140 4.16 -1.61 -1.61
C VAL A 140 4.70 -1.01 -2.89
N MET A 141 4.27 -1.58 -4.02
CA MET A 141 4.38 -0.92 -5.32
C MET A 141 3.08 -0.17 -5.56
N PHE A 142 3.18 1.12 -5.85
CA PHE A 142 2.08 1.97 -6.25
C PHE A 142 2.37 2.65 -7.60
N ILE A 143 1.34 2.70 -8.45
CA ILE A 143 1.36 3.32 -9.78
C ILE A 143 0.16 4.22 -9.95
N LEU A 144 0.36 5.44 -10.45
CA LEU A 144 -0.70 6.34 -10.90
C LEU A 144 -0.57 6.61 -12.41
N ALA A 145 -1.60 6.26 -13.17
CA ALA A 145 -1.69 6.55 -14.60
C ALA A 145 -2.25 7.96 -14.86
N GLN A 146 -2.04 8.51 -16.06
CA GLN A 146 -2.50 9.85 -16.44
C GLN A 146 -4.02 10.03 -16.36
N GLY A 147 -4.80 8.98 -16.64
CA GLY A 147 -6.27 8.98 -16.51
C GLY A 147 -6.78 9.00 -15.06
N GLY A 148 -5.89 8.85 -14.08
CA GLY A 148 -6.23 8.81 -12.65
C GLY A 148 -6.47 7.39 -12.12
N GLU A 149 -6.43 6.37 -12.97
CA GLU A 149 -6.40 4.98 -12.55
C GLU A 149 -5.13 4.67 -11.78
N SER A 150 -5.23 3.77 -10.80
CA SER A 150 -4.11 3.42 -9.95
C SER A 150 -3.95 1.93 -9.72
N TYR A 151 -2.72 1.54 -9.41
CA TYR A 151 -2.34 0.21 -9.01
C TYR A 151 -1.61 0.28 -7.68
N ALA A 152 -2.02 -0.56 -6.73
CA ALA A 152 -1.29 -0.82 -5.51
C ALA A 152 -1.21 -2.33 -5.24
N GLN A 153 -0.02 -2.82 -4.90
CA GLN A 153 0.19 -4.20 -4.47
C GLN A 153 1.12 -4.24 -3.26
N LEU A 154 0.62 -4.86 -2.19
CA LEU A 154 1.39 -5.16 -0.99
C LEU A 154 2.12 -6.48 -1.19
N HIS A 155 3.43 -6.46 -1.06
CA HIS A 155 4.27 -7.64 -0.93
C HIS A 155 4.56 -7.89 0.53
N TRP A 156 4.52 -9.16 0.92
CA TRP A 156 4.69 -9.61 2.29
C TRP A 156 5.56 -10.86 2.30
N ARG A 157 6.67 -10.83 3.03
CA ARG A 157 7.60 -11.96 3.15
C ARG A 157 7.48 -12.70 4.48
N ARG A 158 7.11 -11.98 5.54
CA ARG A 158 7.10 -12.50 6.91
C ARG A 158 5.93 -13.47 7.15
N GLY A 159 6.13 -14.76 6.87
CA GLY A 159 5.08 -15.79 6.99
C GLY A 159 4.79 -16.53 5.69
N GLY A 160 5.64 -16.34 4.68
CA GLY A 160 5.52 -16.91 3.35
C GLY A 160 5.36 -15.78 2.31
N PRO A 161 6.11 -15.81 1.19
CA PRO A 161 5.96 -14.81 0.13
C PRO A 161 4.51 -14.75 -0.35
N ALA A 162 3.90 -13.57 -0.21
CA ALA A 162 2.54 -13.30 -0.63
C ALA A 162 2.43 -11.89 -1.22
N ALA A 163 1.56 -11.75 -2.22
CA ALA A 163 1.25 -10.47 -2.84
C ALA A 163 -0.26 -10.23 -2.81
N PHE A 164 -0.68 -9.07 -2.32
CA PHE A 164 -2.09 -8.70 -2.17
C PHE A 164 -2.41 -7.44 -2.96
N ARG A 165 -3.42 -7.52 -3.81
CA ARG A 165 -3.98 -6.35 -4.47
C ARG A 165 -4.60 -5.43 -3.42
N MET A 166 -4.19 -4.17 -3.37
CA MET A 166 -4.73 -3.19 -2.44
C MET A 166 -5.85 -2.36 -3.10
N GLN A 167 -6.70 -1.77 -2.26
CA GLN A 167 -7.51 -0.61 -2.66
C GLN A 167 -6.69 0.67 -2.47
N VAL A 168 -7.03 1.71 -3.21
CA VAL A 168 -6.41 3.04 -3.10
C VAL A 168 -7.50 4.05 -2.83
N THR A 169 -7.29 4.94 -1.88
CA THR A 169 -8.19 6.08 -1.64
C THR A 169 -7.43 7.30 -1.16
N VAL A 170 -8.02 8.47 -1.37
CA VAL A 170 -7.59 9.71 -0.73
C VAL A 170 -8.39 9.85 0.56
N ASP A 171 -7.71 10.15 1.66
CA ASP A 171 -8.32 10.28 2.99
C ASP A 171 -8.41 11.76 3.39
N TYR A 172 -9.61 12.32 3.31
CA TYR A 172 -9.92 13.71 3.64
C TYR A 172 -10.30 13.92 5.12
N SER A 173 -10.19 12.89 5.97
CA SER A 173 -10.62 12.98 7.38
C SER A 173 -9.65 13.74 8.28
N ARG A 174 -8.39 13.93 7.84
CA ARG A 174 -7.32 14.60 8.59
C ARG A 174 -7.09 16.01 8.05
N PRO A 175 -6.60 16.97 8.86
CA PRO A 175 -6.14 18.26 8.35
C PRO A 175 -5.04 18.08 7.30
N PHE A 176 -5.09 18.87 6.23
CA PHE A 176 -4.09 18.86 5.16
C PHE A 176 -3.79 20.29 4.68
N PRO A 177 -2.54 20.59 4.33
CA PRO A 177 -2.17 21.90 3.80
C PRO A 177 -2.69 22.10 2.37
N ALA A 178 -2.75 23.37 1.95
CA ALA A 178 -3.07 23.74 0.58
C ALA A 178 -2.01 23.22 -0.41
N ALA A 179 -2.39 23.13 -1.69
CA ALA A 179 -1.47 22.74 -2.75
C ALA A 179 -0.40 23.81 -2.99
N GLU A 180 0.85 23.39 -3.18
CA GLU A 180 2.01 24.26 -3.43
C GLU A 180 2.58 24.03 -4.84
N PHE A 181 1.76 24.20 -5.88
CA PHE A 181 2.11 23.86 -7.26
C PHE A 181 3.46 24.45 -7.73
N SER A 182 3.74 25.72 -7.44
CA SER A 182 5.01 26.35 -7.84
C SER A 182 6.23 25.71 -7.18
N ARG A 183 6.09 25.24 -5.93
CA ARG A 183 7.15 24.52 -5.23
C ARG A 183 7.36 23.14 -5.84
N TRP A 184 6.28 22.43 -6.14
CA TRP A 184 6.34 21.10 -6.75
C TRP A 184 6.91 21.15 -8.17
N GLU A 185 6.61 22.20 -8.93
CA GLU A 185 7.21 22.41 -10.24
C GLU A 185 8.72 22.68 -10.15
N ALA A 186 9.15 23.49 -9.17
CA ALA A 186 10.58 23.72 -8.93
C ALA A 186 11.30 22.42 -8.51
N GLU A 187 10.67 21.63 -7.63
CA GLU A 187 11.15 20.31 -7.20
C GLU A 187 11.26 19.34 -8.39
N TYR A 188 10.23 19.29 -9.25
CA TYR A 188 10.24 18.49 -10.48
C TYR A 188 11.42 18.84 -11.37
N ARG A 189 11.63 20.14 -11.64
CA ARG A 189 12.74 20.60 -12.50
C ARG A 189 14.11 20.30 -11.91
N ALA A 190 14.22 20.26 -10.58
CA ALA A 190 15.47 19.93 -9.90
C ALA A 190 15.75 18.42 -9.87
N CYS A 191 14.70 17.59 -9.75
CA CYS A 191 14.85 16.16 -9.52
C CYS A 191 14.68 15.32 -10.78
N VAL A 192 13.86 15.72 -11.75
CA VAL A 192 13.49 14.88 -12.89
C VAL A 192 14.29 15.28 -14.13
N THR A 193 15.18 14.38 -14.56
CA THR A 193 15.95 14.54 -15.79
C THR A 193 15.47 13.55 -16.86
N PRO A 194 14.83 14.02 -17.94
CA PRO A 194 14.50 13.14 -19.08
C PRO A 194 15.76 12.53 -19.69
N SER A 195 15.70 11.25 -20.04
CA SER A 195 16.79 10.54 -20.74
C SER A 195 16.23 9.74 -21.91
N GLU A 196 16.97 9.71 -23.03
CA GLU A 196 16.64 8.85 -24.18
C GLU A 196 17.07 7.39 -23.95
N GLN A 197 18.05 7.17 -23.06
CA GLN A 197 18.56 5.85 -22.73
C GLN A 197 18.79 5.76 -21.22
N LEU A 198 18.06 4.88 -20.56
CA LEU A 198 18.42 4.40 -19.24
C LEU A 198 19.26 3.15 -19.43
N HIS A 199 20.57 3.26 -19.19
CA HIS A 199 21.40 2.06 -19.11
C HIS A 199 20.91 1.28 -17.89
N GLN A 200 20.34 0.08 -18.08
CA GLN A 200 19.82 -0.81 -17.01
C GLN A 200 20.84 -1.12 -15.90
N ARG A 201 22.09 -0.71 -16.10
CA ARG A 201 23.23 -0.81 -15.19
C ARG A 201 23.34 0.31 -14.14
N LEU A 202 22.55 1.38 -14.22
CA LEU A 202 22.62 2.52 -13.29
C LEU A 202 21.90 2.30 -11.96
N TRP A 203 21.63 1.05 -11.59
CA TRP A 203 21.00 0.69 -10.33
C TRP A 203 21.96 -0.23 -9.59
N PHE A 204 22.96 0.39 -8.96
CA PHE A 204 24.04 -0.23 -8.20
C PHE A 204 25.01 -1.10 -9.03
N ASP A 205 26.23 -0.59 -9.22
CA ASP A 205 27.39 -1.47 -9.30
C ASP A 205 27.44 -2.36 -8.04
N ASP A 206 27.96 -3.58 -8.21
CA ASP A 206 28.05 -4.69 -7.26
C ASP A 206 28.74 -4.39 -5.89
N GLU A 207 29.08 -3.13 -5.62
CA GLU A 207 29.87 -2.68 -4.46
C GLU A 207 29.03 -2.26 -3.24
N PHE A 208 27.71 -2.05 -3.38
CA PHE A 208 26.82 -1.79 -2.22
C PHE A 208 26.19 -3.08 -1.64
N GLN A 209 26.89 -4.21 -1.75
CA GLN A 209 26.55 -5.48 -1.08
C GLN A 209 26.79 -5.49 0.45
N GLY A 210 27.10 -4.34 1.06
CA GLY A 210 27.43 -4.25 2.50
C GLY A 210 26.42 -3.52 3.39
N GLY A 211 25.40 -2.87 2.82
CA GLY A 211 24.37 -2.20 3.61
C GLY A 211 23.39 -3.22 4.18
N ASP A 212 23.47 -3.46 5.48
CA ASP A 212 22.50 -4.26 6.23
C ASP A 212 21.12 -3.59 6.18
N TRP A 213 20.35 -3.88 5.12
CA TRP A 213 18.92 -3.56 5.02
C TRP A 213 18.07 -4.28 6.08
N SER A 214 18.71 -5.10 6.92
CA SER A 214 18.18 -5.91 8.00
C SER A 214 18.68 -5.46 9.39
N LEU A 215 18.66 -4.16 9.68
CA LEU A 215 18.75 -3.72 11.09
C LEU A 215 17.53 -4.21 11.90
N PRO A 216 17.69 -4.56 13.19
CA PRO A 216 16.79 -5.48 13.87
C PRO A 216 15.38 -4.94 14.06
N ALA A 217 14.46 -5.85 13.76
CA ALA A 217 13.01 -5.74 13.78
C ALA A 217 12.40 -5.01 14.98
N PHE A 218 11.58 -4.00 14.67
CA PHE A 218 10.28 -3.87 15.32
C PHE A 218 9.19 -3.69 14.25
N ALA A 219 8.97 -4.74 13.45
CA ALA A 219 7.93 -4.71 12.43
C ALA A 219 6.54 -4.62 13.09
N PRO A 220 5.61 -3.83 12.52
CA PRO A 220 4.20 -3.86 12.92
C PRO A 220 3.65 -5.29 12.86
N ARG A 221 2.75 -5.64 13.78
CA ARG A 221 2.00 -6.89 13.72
C ARG A 221 1.07 -6.82 12.52
N ALA A 222 0.69 -7.97 11.96
CA ALA A 222 -0.31 -8.02 10.90
C ALA A 222 -1.59 -7.25 11.30
N ASP A 223 -1.96 -7.30 12.58
CA ASP A 223 -3.12 -6.60 13.13
C ASP A 223 -3.00 -5.06 13.09
N ASP A 224 -1.80 -4.49 12.91
CA ASP A 224 -1.58 -3.05 12.76
C ASP A 224 -1.79 -2.60 11.29
N LEU A 225 -1.62 -3.50 10.31
CA LEU A 225 -1.90 -3.26 8.89
C LEU A 225 -3.33 -3.68 8.48
N PHE A 226 -4.01 -4.44 9.35
CA PHE A 226 -5.37 -4.91 9.19
C PHE A 226 -6.21 -4.44 10.39
N PRO A 227 -6.90 -3.29 10.33
CA PRO A 227 -7.59 -2.74 11.48
C PRO A 227 -8.61 -3.73 12.06
N PRO A 228 -8.74 -3.83 13.40
CA PRO A 228 -9.76 -4.66 14.03
C PRO A 228 -11.16 -4.18 13.65
N GLU A 229 -12.12 -5.12 13.64
CA GLU A 229 -13.51 -4.87 13.31
C GLU A 229 -14.07 -3.75 14.20
N ALA A 230 -14.29 -2.57 13.63
CA ALA A 230 -15.11 -1.55 14.28
C ALA A 230 -16.50 -2.17 14.47
N GLU A 231 -16.92 -2.34 15.72
CA GLU A 231 -18.28 -2.74 16.07
C GLU A 231 -19.24 -1.69 15.50
N LEU A 232 -19.81 -2.00 14.34
CA LEU A 232 -21.03 -1.36 13.87
C LEU A 232 -22.12 -1.75 14.87
N VAL A 233 -22.28 -0.94 15.90
CA VAL A 233 -23.47 -0.92 16.75
C VAL A 233 -24.65 -0.67 15.83
N GLY A 234 -25.37 -1.75 15.51
CA GLY A 234 -26.59 -1.69 14.74
C GLY A 234 -27.67 -0.97 15.53
N THR A 235 -27.94 0.29 15.18
CA THR A 235 -29.24 0.88 15.49
C THR A 235 -30.23 0.32 14.48
N SER A 236 -30.90 -0.76 14.88
CA SER A 236 -32.14 -1.20 14.26
C SER A 236 -33.19 -0.12 14.51
N ALA A 237 -33.62 0.55 13.45
CA ALA A 237 -34.81 1.39 13.46
C ALA A 237 -35.90 0.62 12.72
N ASP A 238 -36.63 -0.21 13.46
CA ASP A 238 -37.91 -0.75 13.03
C ASP A 238 -39.04 0.11 13.63
N SER A 239 -39.81 0.71 12.73
CA SER A 239 -41.25 1.00 12.78
C SER A 239 -41.84 1.63 14.05
N ASN A 240 -42.47 2.81 13.90
CA ASN A 240 -43.93 2.82 13.87
C ASN A 240 -44.52 4.11 13.30
N SER A 241 -45.47 3.91 12.40
CA SER A 241 -46.33 4.89 11.75
C SER A 241 -47.68 4.95 12.45
N THR A 242 -48.12 6.15 12.87
CA THR A 242 -49.55 6.48 13.05
C THR A 242 -49.75 8.01 12.99
N PRO A 243 -50.91 8.49 12.50
CA PRO A 243 -51.11 9.86 12.00
C PRO A 243 -51.72 10.80 13.05
N LEU A 244 -51.55 12.11 12.89
CA LEU A 244 -52.26 13.12 13.66
C LEU A 244 -53.29 13.84 12.78
N THR A 245 -54.55 13.60 13.10
CA THR A 245 -55.74 14.37 12.71
C THR A 245 -56.33 15.06 13.95
N GLU A 246 -56.95 16.22 13.71
CA GLU A 246 -57.84 17.04 14.58
C GLU A 246 -57.14 17.83 15.73
N ALA A 247 -57.29 19.14 15.94
CA ALA A 247 -58.30 20.20 15.73
C ALA A 247 -58.83 20.73 17.08
N LEU A 248 -59.07 22.05 17.10
CA LEU A 248 -59.73 22.92 18.11
C LEU A 248 -58.88 23.51 19.26
N THR A 249 -58.51 24.81 19.22
CA THR A 249 -59.18 26.05 19.76
C THR A 249 -59.39 26.07 21.29
N PRO A 250 -59.33 27.25 21.95
CA PRO A 250 -60.07 28.49 21.65
C PRO A 250 -59.25 29.68 21.17
#